data_AF-A0A2A6CMN4-F1
#
_entry.id   AF-A0A2A6CMN4-F1
#
_cell.length_a   1.000
_cell.length_b   1.000
_cell.length_c   1.000
_cell.angle_alpha   90.00
_cell.angle_beta   90.00
_cell.angle_gamma   90.00
#
_symmetry.space_group_name_H-M   'P 1'
#
loop_
_entity.id
_entity.type
_entity.pdbx_description
1 polymer ?
#
loop_
_entity_poly.entity_id
_entity_poly.type
_entity_poly.pdbx_seq_one_letter_code
_entity_poly.pdbx_strand_id
1 'polypeptide(L)'
;MLPTSIRAVIVVALLATWADACMKVTPGTPGMPATQCKMCSQDLIMKTTRTAGAKEFATDTTDVTGACAVRTLTCTGLNANIEASYFEPFINEEGGVVSDADDGVTDMVARFTVTCNAAGTAWLNSNIVITRLECASDP
;
A
#
# COMPACT_ATOMS: atom_id res chain seq x y z
N MET A 1 46.44 -47.01 -27.81
CA MET A 1 45.03 -47.45 -27.79
C MET A 1 44.43 -46.97 -26.48
N LEU A 2 43.59 -45.93 -26.53
CA LEU A 2 43.04 -45.27 -25.34
C LEU A 2 41.84 -46.07 -24.80
N PRO A 3 41.73 -46.32 -23.48
CA PRO A 3 40.70 -47.20 -22.92
C PRO A 3 39.31 -46.55 -22.85
N THR A 4 38.31 -47.36 -23.16
CA THR A 4 36.89 -47.07 -23.46
C THR A 4 36.03 -46.68 -22.24
N SER A 5 36.63 -46.23 -21.14
CA SER A 5 35.90 -45.99 -19.87
C SER A 5 35.32 -44.58 -19.75
N ILE A 6 35.54 -43.69 -20.73
CA ILE A 6 35.05 -42.31 -20.77
C ILE A 6 33.76 -42.25 -21.60
N ARG A 7 32.73 -43.03 -21.25
CA ARG A 7 31.39 -42.88 -21.87
C ARG A 7 30.22 -43.06 -20.91
N ALA A 8 30.44 -43.56 -19.69
CA ALA A 8 29.36 -43.74 -18.71
C ALA A 8 29.06 -42.50 -17.86
N VAL A 9 29.88 -41.44 -17.93
CA VAL A 9 29.72 -40.25 -17.07
C VAL A 9 28.76 -39.20 -17.66
N ILE A 10 28.43 -39.27 -18.96
CA ILE A 10 27.74 -38.18 -19.66
C ILE A 10 26.20 -38.28 -19.63
N VAL A 11 25.62 -39.41 -19.21
CA VAL A 11 24.15 -39.60 -19.26
C VAL A 11 23.45 -39.38 -17.90
N VAL A 12 24.19 -39.21 -16.81
CA VAL A 12 23.59 -38.86 -15.48
C VAL A 12 23.43 -37.34 -15.30
N ALA A 13 23.93 -36.52 -16.23
CA ALA A 13 23.96 -35.06 -16.11
C ALA A 13 22.76 -34.31 -16.73
N LEU A 14 21.64 -34.99 -17.06
CA LEU A 14 20.53 -34.35 -17.80
C LEU A 14 19.14 -34.47 -17.18
N LEU A 15 18.99 -35.00 -15.96
CA LEU A 15 17.68 -35.08 -15.27
C LEU A 15 17.73 -34.66 -13.79
N ALA A 16 18.52 -33.63 -13.46
CA ALA A 16 18.42 -32.94 -12.18
C ALA A 16 17.71 -31.59 -12.39
N THR A 17 16.39 -31.60 -12.23
CA THR A 17 15.63 -30.63 -11.39
C THR A 17 16.00 -29.14 -11.59
N TRP A 18 15.30 -28.28 -12.34
CA TRP A 18 13.89 -27.86 -12.23
C TRP A 18 13.34 -27.74 -10.79
N ALA A 19 14.23 -27.60 -9.80
CA ALA A 19 13.85 -27.30 -8.43
C ALA A 19 14.45 -25.94 -8.05
N ASP A 20 13.54 -25.02 -7.74
CA ASP A 20 13.74 -23.90 -6.83
C ASP A 20 14.72 -22.79 -7.25
N ALA A 21 14.22 -21.90 -8.10
CA ALA A 21 14.55 -20.47 -8.00
C ALA A 21 13.94 -19.80 -6.74
N CYS A 22 13.59 -20.57 -5.70
CA CYS A 22 13.29 -20.04 -4.38
C CYS A 22 14.62 -19.69 -3.71
N MET A 23 15.15 -18.51 -4.04
CA MET A 23 16.23 -17.91 -3.28
C MET A 23 15.79 -17.81 -1.82
N LYS A 24 16.44 -18.58 -0.95
CA LYS A 24 16.40 -18.35 0.49
C LYS A 24 17.04 -16.99 0.73
N VAL A 25 16.22 -15.94 0.79
CA VAL A 25 16.67 -14.64 1.29
C VAL A 25 17.16 -14.86 2.72
N THR A 26 18.47 -14.70 2.90
CA THR A 26 19.06 -14.61 4.22
C THR A 26 18.98 -13.13 4.60
N PRO A 27 18.23 -12.74 5.65
CA PRO A 27 18.17 -11.34 6.03
C PRO A 27 19.56 -10.83 6.45
N GLY A 28 19.95 -9.68 5.90
CA GLY A 28 21.00 -8.82 6.44
C GLY A 28 22.42 -9.12 5.96
N THR A 29 22.79 -8.62 4.78
CA THR A 29 24.20 -8.32 4.48
C THR A 29 24.67 -7.20 5.41
N PRO A 30 25.77 -7.37 6.17
CA PRO A 30 26.35 -6.29 6.95
C PRO A 30 26.77 -5.15 6.01
N GLY A 31 26.05 -4.02 6.05
CA GLY A 31 26.34 -2.83 5.25
C GLY A 31 25.20 -2.24 4.39
N MET A 32 24.02 -2.89 4.29
CA MET A 32 22.83 -2.26 3.71
C MET A 32 21.93 -1.70 4.82
N PRO A 33 21.62 -0.39 4.85
CA PRO A 33 20.56 0.12 5.71
C PRO A 33 19.23 -0.45 5.22
N ALA A 34 18.57 -1.30 6.02
CA ALA A 34 17.12 -1.43 5.91
C ALA A 34 16.52 -0.09 6.38
N THR A 35 16.18 0.77 5.43
CA THR A 35 15.67 2.12 5.68
C THR A 35 14.37 2.03 6.49
N GLN A 36 14.33 2.67 7.67
CA GLN A 36 13.16 2.62 8.57
C GLN A 36 11.94 3.23 7.89
N CYS A 37 10.96 2.42 7.55
CA CYS A 37 9.63 2.96 7.34
C CYS A 37 8.93 2.97 8.71
N LYS A 38 8.96 4.13 9.34
CA LYS A 38 8.32 4.40 10.62
C LYS A 38 6.80 4.43 10.44
N MET A 39 6.07 4.33 11.53
CA MET A 39 4.67 4.74 11.56
C MET A 39 4.60 6.26 11.42
N CYS A 40 3.79 6.75 10.48
CA CYS A 40 3.47 8.17 10.37
C CYS A 40 2.47 8.54 11.45
N SER A 41 2.52 9.77 11.98
CA SER A 41 1.47 10.26 12.88
C SER A 41 0.13 10.29 12.14
N GLN A 42 -0.95 9.88 12.79
CA GLN A 42 -2.29 9.97 12.22
C GLN A 42 -2.72 11.42 11.96
N ASP A 43 -2.20 12.37 12.75
CA ASP A 43 -2.53 13.80 12.64
C ASP A 43 -1.94 14.48 11.39
N LEU A 44 -1.08 13.78 10.63
CA LEU A 44 -0.57 14.26 9.35
C LEU A 44 -1.65 14.32 8.26
N ILE A 45 -2.79 13.64 8.47
CA ILE A 45 -4.01 13.82 7.67
C ILE A 45 -5.06 14.43 8.58
N MET A 46 -5.54 15.62 8.22
CA MET A 46 -6.69 16.23 8.87
C MET A 46 -7.98 15.59 8.38
N LYS A 47 -8.81 15.11 9.29
CA LYS A 47 -10.19 14.72 8.98
C LYS A 47 -11.11 15.91 9.10
N THR A 48 -11.97 16.17 8.12
CA THR A 48 -12.94 17.26 8.18
C THR A 48 -14.39 16.79 8.09
N THR A 49 -15.30 17.68 8.46
CA THR A 49 -16.76 17.50 8.37
C THR A 49 -17.42 18.79 7.87
N ARG A 50 -17.00 19.27 6.70
CA ARG A 50 -17.35 20.60 6.17
C ARG A 50 -18.43 20.57 5.09
N THR A 51 -18.49 19.53 4.27
CA THR A 51 -19.44 19.44 3.15
C THR A 51 -20.76 18.79 3.57
N ALA A 52 -21.73 18.78 2.64
CA ALA A 52 -23.03 18.16 2.87
C ALA A 52 -22.88 16.64 3.01
N GLY A 53 -23.59 16.04 3.98
CA GLY A 53 -23.48 14.61 4.26
C GLY A 53 -22.19 14.20 4.99
N ALA A 54 -21.29 15.17 5.27
CA ALA A 54 -20.03 14.88 5.93
C ALA A 54 -20.24 14.39 7.37
N LYS A 55 -19.48 13.36 7.74
CA LYS A 55 -19.58 12.68 9.03
C LYS A 55 -18.24 12.04 9.44
N GLU A 56 -18.21 11.51 10.64
CA GLU A 56 -17.08 10.72 11.12
C GLU A 56 -16.86 9.45 10.28
N PHE A 57 -15.60 9.09 10.08
CA PHE A 57 -15.23 7.81 9.50
C PHE A 57 -15.69 6.66 10.42
N ALA A 58 -16.20 5.58 9.82
CA ALA A 58 -16.61 4.39 10.56
C ALA A 58 -15.40 3.70 11.22
N THR A 59 -14.29 3.60 10.49
CA THR A 59 -13.03 3.08 11.02
C THR A 59 -11.81 3.81 10.45
N ASP A 60 -10.73 3.81 11.22
CA ASP A 60 -9.40 4.29 10.83
C ASP A 60 -8.36 3.37 11.47
N THR A 61 -7.80 2.47 10.67
CA THR A 61 -6.89 1.42 11.14
C THR A 61 -5.53 1.59 10.52
N THR A 62 -4.47 1.30 11.28
CA THR A 62 -3.09 1.33 10.78
C THR A 62 -2.43 -0.05 10.94
N ASP A 63 -2.06 -0.65 9.83
CA ASP A 63 -1.24 -1.86 9.76
C ASP A 63 0.24 -1.47 9.73
N VAL A 64 1.04 -2.07 10.63
CA VAL A 64 2.48 -1.82 10.78
C VAL A 64 3.32 -3.08 10.53
N THR A 65 2.71 -4.14 10.00
CA THR A 65 3.36 -5.44 9.76
C THR A 65 4.22 -5.44 8.49
N GLY A 66 3.93 -4.55 7.54
CA GLY A 66 4.65 -4.40 6.28
C GLY A 66 5.94 -3.59 6.39
N ALA A 67 6.60 -3.40 5.24
CA ALA A 67 7.79 -2.56 5.16
C ALA A 67 7.51 -1.12 5.60
N CYS A 68 6.33 -0.59 5.27
CA CYS A 68 5.79 0.72 5.66
C CYS A 68 4.41 0.58 6.29
N ALA A 69 4.09 1.49 7.21
CA ALA A 69 2.77 1.54 7.80
C ALA A 69 1.73 1.85 6.71
N VAL A 70 0.64 1.11 6.70
CA VAL A 70 -0.51 1.29 5.80
C VAL A 70 -1.69 1.70 6.67
N ARG A 71 -2.33 2.82 6.35
CA ARG A 71 -3.51 3.30 7.06
C ARG A 71 -4.71 3.24 6.12
N THR A 72 -5.81 2.69 6.62
CA THR A 72 -7.06 2.53 5.88
C THR A 72 -8.16 3.23 6.66
N LEU A 73 -8.83 4.16 5.98
CA LEU A 73 -10.01 4.84 6.47
C LEU A 73 -11.25 4.29 5.76
N THR A 74 -12.33 4.10 6.49
CA THR A 74 -13.57 3.52 5.98
C THR A 74 -14.73 4.46 6.24
N CYS A 75 -15.45 4.78 5.18
CA CYS A 75 -16.68 5.56 5.21
C CYS A 75 -17.83 4.65 4.82
N THR A 76 -18.91 4.65 5.60
CA THR A 76 -20.07 3.77 5.36
C THR A 76 -21.35 4.58 5.20
N GLY A 77 -22.29 4.10 4.41
CA GLY A 77 -23.60 4.73 4.24
C GLY A 77 -24.08 4.71 2.78
N LEU A 78 -25.32 5.10 2.56
CA LEU A 78 -25.86 5.19 1.20
C LEU A 78 -25.03 6.19 0.39
N ASN A 79 -24.54 5.77 -0.77
CA ASN A 79 -23.65 6.56 -1.63
C ASN A 79 -22.42 7.10 -0.87
N ALA A 80 -21.83 6.26 0.01
CA ALA A 80 -20.62 6.63 0.74
C ALA A 80 -19.49 7.07 -0.21
N ASN A 81 -18.81 8.15 0.15
CA ASN A 81 -17.66 8.65 -0.56
C ASN A 81 -16.62 9.25 0.39
N ILE A 82 -15.39 9.39 -0.11
CA ILE A 82 -14.26 9.99 0.60
C ILE A 82 -13.62 11.03 -0.32
N GLU A 83 -13.66 12.30 0.08
CA GLU A 83 -12.91 13.37 -0.58
C GLU A 83 -11.50 13.46 0.01
N ALA A 84 -10.49 13.36 -0.85
CA ALA A 84 -9.08 13.45 -0.47
C ALA A 84 -8.44 14.70 -1.03
N SER A 85 -7.92 15.60 -0.20
CA SER A 85 -7.15 16.76 -0.66
C SER A 85 -5.65 16.51 -0.54
N TYR A 86 -4.92 16.98 -1.55
CA TYR A 86 -3.47 16.96 -1.60
C TYR A 86 -2.93 18.35 -1.97
N PHE A 87 -1.67 18.62 -1.59
CA PHE A 87 -1.00 19.86 -1.93
C PHE A 87 -0.17 19.66 -3.19
N GLU A 88 -0.68 20.05 -4.36
CA GLU A 88 0.17 20.21 -5.55
C GLU A 88 0.80 21.60 -5.54
N PRO A 89 2.11 21.75 -5.80
CA PRO A 89 2.78 23.04 -5.80
C PRO A 89 2.29 24.01 -6.90
N PHE A 90 1.39 23.59 -7.79
CA PHE A 90 0.92 24.39 -8.93
C PHE A 90 -0.60 24.41 -9.13
N ILE A 91 -1.38 23.76 -8.27
CA ILE A 91 -2.85 23.75 -8.36
C ILE A 91 -3.42 23.94 -6.94
N ASN A 92 -4.34 24.91 -6.80
CA ASN A 92 -5.09 25.11 -5.55
C ASN A 92 -5.88 23.81 -5.27
N GLU A 93 -5.59 23.13 -4.16
CA GLU A 93 -6.28 21.93 -3.63
C GLU A 93 -7.23 21.25 -4.62
N GLU A 94 -6.71 20.51 -5.60
CA GLU A 94 -7.54 19.53 -6.30
C GLU A 94 -7.58 18.27 -5.45
N GLY A 95 -8.78 17.79 -5.16
CA GLY A 95 -8.99 16.57 -4.42
C GLY A 95 -9.52 15.45 -5.30
N GLY A 96 -9.12 14.22 -5.02
CA GLY A 96 -9.74 13.02 -5.59
C GLY A 96 -10.97 12.61 -4.78
N VAL A 97 -11.95 11.98 -5.41
CA VAL A 97 -13.09 11.36 -4.74
C VAL A 97 -12.96 9.84 -4.90
N VAL A 98 -13.10 9.10 -3.80
CA VAL A 98 -13.30 7.65 -3.82
C VAL A 98 -14.73 7.37 -3.41
N SER A 99 -15.49 6.73 -4.29
CA SER A 99 -16.87 6.31 -4.08
C SER A 99 -16.94 4.83 -3.70
N ASP A 100 -18.07 4.42 -3.11
CA ASP A 100 -18.43 3.02 -2.84
C ASP A 100 -18.09 2.09 -4.03
N ALA A 101 -18.53 2.45 -5.23
CA ALA A 101 -18.36 1.63 -6.43
C ALA A 101 -16.90 1.48 -6.92
N ASP A 102 -15.95 2.31 -6.46
CA ASP A 102 -14.59 2.36 -7.00
C ASP A 102 -13.74 1.13 -6.59
N ASP A 103 -14.13 0.40 -5.55
CA ASP A 103 -13.50 -0.88 -5.20
C ASP A 103 -14.06 -2.08 -6.01
N GLY A 104 -14.99 -1.80 -6.94
CA GLY A 104 -15.64 -2.79 -7.80
C GLY A 104 -16.86 -3.46 -7.19
N VAL A 105 -17.23 -3.08 -5.97
CA VAL A 105 -18.42 -3.54 -5.26
C VAL A 105 -19.27 -2.31 -4.89
N THR A 106 -20.59 -2.46 -4.82
CA THR A 106 -21.48 -1.42 -4.27
C THR A 106 -22.07 -1.99 -2.99
N ASP A 107 -21.36 -1.80 -1.89
CA ASP A 107 -21.70 -2.36 -0.57
C ASP A 107 -21.93 -1.28 0.50
N MET A 108 -22.13 -0.02 0.08
CA MET A 108 -22.27 1.15 0.94
C MET A 108 -20.99 1.46 1.71
N VAL A 109 -19.81 1.09 1.19
CA VAL A 109 -18.52 1.29 1.85
C VAL A 109 -17.48 1.87 0.89
N ALA A 110 -17.07 3.11 1.16
CA ALA A 110 -15.87 3.67 0.54
C ALA A 110 -14.64 3.44 1.44
N ARG A 111 -13.51 3.04 0.83
CA ARG A 111 -12.23 2.83 1.54
C ARG A 111 -11.13 3.66 0.92
N PHE A 112 -10.38 4.36 1.77
CA PHE A 112 -9.20 5.12 1.34
C PHE A 112 -7.96 4.60 2.05
N THR A 113 -6.96 4.19 1.27
CA THR A 113 -5.73 3.63 1.80
C THR A 113 -4.54 4.52 1.49
N VAL A 114 -3.70 4.78 2.50
CA VAL A 114 -2.46 5.52 2.38
C VAL A 114 -1.30 4.73 2.95
N THR A 115 -0.11 4.96 2.42
CA THR A 115 1.15 4.35 2.88
C THR A 115 2.04 5.43 3.46
N CYS A 116 2.63 5.21 4.62
CA CYS A 116 3.59 6.14 5.22
C CYS A 116 4.86 6.19 4.36
N ASN A 117 5.35 7.40 4.11
CA ASN A 117 6.59 7.59 3.37
C ASN A 117 7.81 7.10 4.18
N ALA A 118 8.93 6.85 3.49
CA ALA A 118 10.17 6.39 4.13
C ALA A 118 10.74 7.36 5.19
N ALA A 119 10.37 8.64 5.13
CA ALA A 119 10.77 9.64 6.11
C ALA A 119 9.94 9.61 7.40
N GLY A 120 8.77 8.96 7.42
CA GLY A 120 7.85 8.97 8.55
C GLY A 120 7.12 10.31 8.73
N THR A 121 7.02 11.12 7.68
CA THR A 121 6.54 12.51 7.73
C THR A 121 5.32 12.78 6.88
N ALA A 122 4.88 11.83 6.04
CA ALA A 122 3.72 12.02 5.18
C ALA A 122 3.03 10.69 4.85
N TRP A 123 1.71 10.77 4.66
CA TRP A 123 0.89 9.68 4.14
C TRP A 123 0.70 9.85 2.63
N LEU A 124 0.94 8.77 1.88
CA LEU A 124 0.91 8.77 0.42
C LEU A 124 -0.23 7.91 -0.11
N ASN A 125 -0.98 8.40 -1.10
CA ASN A 125 -1.78 7.57 -1.99
C ASN A 125 -1.25 7.78 -3.41
N SER A 126 -0.89 6.71 -4.12
CA SER A 126 -0.35 6.80 -5.50
C SER A 126 0.83 7.77 -5.65
N ASN A 127 1.70 7.84 -4.62
CA ASN A 127 2.84 8.78 -4.47
C ASN A 127 2.48 10.27 -4.26
N ILE A 128 1.20 10.59 -4.11
CA ILE A 128 0.71 11.94 -3.80
C ILE A 128 0.56 12.08 -2.28
N VAL A 129 1.02 13.19 -1.72
CA VAL A 129 0.91 13.49 -0.28
C VAL A 129 -0.52 13.89 0.05
N ILE A 130 -1.17 13.10 0.91
CA ILE A 130 -2.52 13.35 1.38
C ILE A 130 -2.46 14.15 2.68
N THR A 131 -3.18 15.27 2.73
CA THR A 131 -3.18 16.19 3.88
C THR A 131 -4.55 16.34 4.52
N ARG A 132 -5.62 16.03 3.77
CA ARG A 132 -7.00 16.07 4.27
C ARG A 132 -7.82 14.93 3.70
N LEU A 133 -8.70 14.37 4.52
CA LEU A 133 -9.74 13.44 4.11
C LEU A 133 -11.09 13.86 4.72
N GLU A 134 -12.18 13.67 3.99
CA GLU A 134 -13.55 13.85 4.47
C GLU A 134 -14.36 12.61 4.09
N CYS A 135 -15.29 12.19 4.94
CA CYS A 135 -16.21 11.09 4.68
C CYS A 135 -17.61 11.67 4.59
N ALA A 136 -18.35 11.37 3.53
CA ALA A 136 -19.74 11.73 3.40
C ALA A 136 -20.61 10.55 2.94
N SER A 137 -21.92 10.67 3.17
CA SER A 137 -22.95 9.80 2.61
C SER A 137 -24.27 10.55 2.55
N ASP A 138 -25.22 10.01 1.81
CA ASP A 138 -26.59 10.48 1.88
C ASP A 138 -27.19 10.24 3.29
N PRO A 139 -28.14 11.10 3.73
CA PRO A 139 -28.83 10.97 5.02
C PRO A 139 -29.66 9.69 5.17
#